data_AF-A0A6N8Z9Y9-F1
#
_entry.id   AF-A0A6N8Z9Y9-F1
#
_cell.length_a   1.000
_cell.length_b   1.000
_cell.length_c   1.000
_cell.angle_alpha   90.00
_cell.angle_beta   90.00
_cell.angle_gamma   90.00
#
_symmetry.space_group_name_H-M   'P 1'
#
loop_
_entity.id
_entity.type
_entity.pdbx_description
1 polymer ?
#
loop_
_entity_poly.entity_id
_entity_poly.type
_entity_poly.pdbx_seq_one_letter_code
_entity_poly.pdbx_strand_id
1 'polypeptide(L)' 'MNVSGRELMRLLESDGWIPGRRSRHGIFYQKQFGGESRPRFTVIPDKSAPLPDGTLGAILGPKQTGIGRAGLQSLIDKN' A
#
# COMPACT_ATOMS: atom_id res chain seq x y z
N MET A 1 7.90 4.19 -12.51
CA MET A 1 8.30 3.39 -11.33
C MET A 1 7.53 2.09 -11.42
N ASN A 2 8.21 0.94 -11.38
CA ASN A 2 7.59 -0.35 -11.70
C ASN A 2 7.53 -1.19 -10.41
N VAL A 3 6.36 -1.24 -9.77
CA VAL A 3 6.16 -1.97 -8.50
C VAL A 3 4.97 -2.92 -8.69
N SER A 4 5.21 -4.21 -8.44
CA SER A 4 4.16 -5.23 -8.39
C SER A 4 3.35 -5.14 -7.11
N GLY A 5 2.19 -5.79 -7.10
CA GLY A 5 1.35 -5.83 -5.91
C GLY A 5 2.05 -6.50 -4.74
N ARG A 6 2.79 -7.59 -4.98
CA ARG A 6 3.54 -8.29 -3.92
C ARG A 6 4.71 -7.48 -3.36
N GLU A 7 5.40 -6.72 -4.19
CA GLU A 7 6.44 -5.80 -3.71
C GLU A 7 5.82 -4.70 -2.84
N LEU A 8 4.71 -4.12 -3.29
CA LEU A 8 4.00 -3.09 -2.52
C LEU A 8 3.51 -3.62 -1.16
N MET A 9 3.03 -4.86 -1.10
CA MET A 9 2.66 -5.52 0.16
C MET A 9 3.83 -5.55 1.16
N ARG A 10 5.01 -6.01 0.72
CA ARG A 10 6.22 -6.08 1.56
C ARG A 10 6.65 -4.70 2.05
N LEU A 11 6.63 -3.70 1.17
CA LEU A 11 6.96 -2.32 1.52
C LEU A 11 5.98 -1.77 2.57
N LEU A 12 4.69 -1.99 2.40
CA LEU A 12 3.67 -1.55 3.36
C LEU A 12 3.79 -2.29 4.70
N GLU A 13 4.08 -3.59 4.70
CA GLU A 13 4.35 -4.35 5.92
C GLU A 13 5.57 -3.80 6.67
N SER A 14 6.64 -3.45 5.95
CA SER A 14 7.83 -2.80 6.54
C SER A 14 7.52 -1.40 7.13
N ASP A 15 6.51 -0.72 6.58
CA ASP A 15 6.00 0.56 7.08
C ASP A 15 5.00 0.37 8.26
N GLY A 16 4.70 -0.87 8.67
CA GLY A 16 3.79 -1.17 9.78
C GLY A 16 2.32 -1.25 9.38
N TRP A 17 2.00 -1.44 8.10
CA TRP A 17 0.66 -1.86 7.68
C TRP A 17 0.43 -3.33 8.04
N ILE A 18 -0.76 -3.62 8.55
CA ILE A 18 -1.14 -4.96 9.01
C ILE A 18 -2.03 -5.61 7.95
N PRO A 19 -1.65 -6.78 7.39
CA PRO A 19 -2.50 -7.53 6.47
C PRO A 19 -3.72 -8.10 7.19
N GLY A 20 -4.86 -8.04 6.53
CA GLY A 20 -6.12 -8.60 6.96
C GLY A 20 -6.58 -9.74 6.05
N ARG A 21 -7.90 -9.82 5.84
CA ARG A 21 -8.50 -10.88 5.04
C ARG A 21 -8.19 -10.70 3.55
N ARG A 22 -8.10 -11.82 2.83
CA ARG A 22 -8.12 -11.82 1.37
C ARG A 22 -9.51 -11.36 0.90
N SER A 23 -9.52 -10.42 -0.04
CA SER A 23 -10.69 -9.94 -0.75
C SER A 23 -10.71 -10.48 -2.18
N ARG A 24 -11.80 -10.24 -2.91
CA ARG A 24 -11.92 -10.60 -4.34
C ARG A 24 -10.80 -10.00 -5.21
N HIS A 25 -10.26 -8.85 -4.81
CA HIS A 25 -9.35 -8.07 -5.65
C HIS A 25 -7.90 -8.05 -5.13
N GLY A 26 -7.61 -8.67 -4.00
CA GLY A 26 -6.30 -8.60 -3.36
C GLY A 26 -6.34 -8.84 -1.86
N ILE A 27 -5.31 -8.41 -1.14
CA ILE A 27 -5.25 -8.50 0.32
C ILE A 27 -5.62 -7.15 0.93
N PHE A 28 -6.47 -7.18 1.95
CA PHE A 28 -6.82 -5.99 2.72
C PHE A 28 -5.67 -5.60 3.65
N TYR A 29 -5.39 -4.32 3.79
CA TYR A 29 -4.40 -3.78 4.71
C TYR A 29 -4.99 -2.66 5.54
N GLN A 30 -4.55 -2.56 6.79
CA GLN A 30 -4.92 -1.49 7.71
C GLN A 30 -3.71 -0.92 8.44
N LYS A 31 -3.75 0.39 8.72
CA LYS A 31 -2.76 1.05 9.58
C LYS A 31 -3.43 2.15 10.39
N GLN A 32 -3.14 2.19 11.68
CA GLN A 32 -3.55 3.29 12.55
C GLN A 32 -2.51 4.42 12.43
N PHE A 33 -2.96 5.61 12.03
CA PHE A 33 -2.10 6.78 11.99
C PHE A 33 -2.27 7.60 13.28
N GLY A 34 -1.18 8.14 13.80
CA GLY A 34 -1.21 9.04 14.94
C GLY A 34 -2.03 10.27 14.62
N GLY A 35 -2.97 10.63 15.50
CA GLY A 35 -3.87 11.77 15.30
C GLY A 35 -5.14 11.47 14.49
N GLU A 36 -5.31 10.25 13.97
CA GLU A 36 -6.56 9.83 13.33
C GLU A 36 -7.41 9.00 14.29
N SER A 37 -8.72 9.26 14.34
CA SER A 37 -9.65 8.51 15.19
C SER A 37 -9.98 7.12 14.65
N ARG A 38 -9.63 6.84 13.39
CA ARG A 38 -9.89 5.57 12.71
C ARG A 38 -8.65 5.15 11.93
N PRO A 39 -8.41 3.83 11.77
CA PRO A 39 -7.37 3.36 10.90
C PRO A 39 -7.71 3.64 9.43
N ARG A 40 -6.68 3.75 8.61
CA ARG A 40 -6.81 3.78 7.15
C ARG A 40 -6.78 2.37 6.61
N PHE A 41 -7.41 2.21 5.45
CA PHE A 41 -7.58 0.93 4.79
C PHE A 41 -7.22 1.01 3.32
N THR A 42 -6.66 -0.09 2.80
CA THR A 42 -6.44 -0.26 1.37
C THR A 42 -6.57 -1.74 0.99
N VAL A 43 -6.73 -2.01 -0.31
CA VAL A 43 -6.67 -3.36 -0.87
C VAL A 43 -5.56 -3.37 -1.91
N ILE A 44 -4.57 -4.23 -1.69
CA ILE A 44 -3.44 -4.37 -2.61
C ILE A 44 -3.67 -5.60 -3.46
N PRO A 45 -3.71 -5.48 -4.81
CA PRO A 45 -3.85 -6.64 -5.68
C PRO A 45 -2.69 -7.64 -5.48
N ASP A 46 -2.99 -8.90 -5.18
CA ASP A 46 -1.97 -9.97 -5.06
C ASP A 46 -1.56 -10.44 -6.46
N LYS A 47 -0.73 -9.65 -7.13
CA LYS A 47 -0.23 -9.93 -8.48
C LYS A 47 1.28 -9.72 -8.54
N SER A 48 1.97 -10.58 -9.29
CA SER A 48 3.41 -10.46 -9.59
C SER A 48 3.69 -9.47 -10.71
N ALA A 49 2.72 -9.21 -11.58
CA ALA A 49 2.84 -8.19 -12.61
C ALA A 49 2.85 -6.78 -11.97
N PRO A 50 3.54 -5.81 -12.60
CA PRO A 50 3.49 -4.43 -12.15
C PRO A 50 2.08 -3.87 -12.10
N LEU A 51 1.80 -3.05 -11.08
CA LEU A 51 0.54 -2.34 -10.98
C LEU A 51 0.49 -1.23 -12.04
N PRO A 52 -0.65 -1.04 -12.75
CA PRO A 52 -0.84 0.13 -13.59
C PRO A 52 -0.68 1.42 -12.79
N ASP A 53 -0.14 2.47 -13.40
CA ASP A 53 0.14 3.75 -12.73
C ASP A 53 -1.09 4.35 -12.05
N GLY A 54 -2.28 4.19 -12.64
CA GLY A 54 -3.54 4.65 -12.03
C GLY A 54 -3.91 3.87 -10.77
N THR A 55 -3.71 2.55 -10.76
CA THR A 55 -3.95 1.70 -9.59
C THR A 55 -2.95 2.02 -8.49
N LEU A 56 -1.66 2.11 -8.83
CA LEU A 56 -0.61 2.48 -7.89
C LEU A 56 -0.89 3.88 -7.32
N GLY A 57 -1.20 4.87 -8.18
CA GLY A 57 -1.52 6.24 -7.76
C GLY A 57 -2.73 6.32 -6.82
N ALA A 58 -3.78 5.54 -7.08
CA ALA A 58 -4.94 5.47 -6.20
C ALA A 58 -4.59 4.90 -4.81
N ILE A 59 -3.73 3.88 -4.76
CA ILE A 59 -3.26 3.27 -3.51
C ILE A 59 -2.39 4.24 -2.71
N LEU A 60 -1.44 4.91 -3.37
CA LEU A 60 -0.55 5.89 -2.75
C LEU A 60 -1.27 7.18 -2.33
N GLY A 61 -2.44 7.43 -2.91
CA GLY A 61 -3.20 8.65 -2.72
C GLY A 61 -3.75 8.85 -1.31
N PRO A 62 -4.16 10.09 -0.97
CA PRO A 62 -4.56 10.50 0.38
C PRO A 62 -5.78 9.74 0.92
N LYS A 63 -6.64 9.21 0.04
CA LYS A 63 -7.83 8.44 0.43
C LYS A 63 -7.52 7.03 0.92
N GLN A 64 -6.36 6.48 0.57
CA GLN A 64 -5.95 5.12 0.95
C GLN A 64 -4.73 5.19 1.86
N THR A 65 -3.52 5.04 1.33
CA THR A 65 -2.32 5.01 2.17
C THR A 65 -1.85 6.42 2.54
N GLY A 66 -2.00 7.39 1.65
CA GLY A 66 -1.53 8.76 1.84
C GLY A 66 -0.02 8.96 1.83
N ILE A 67 0.77 7.93 1.48
CA ILE A 67 2.24 8.02 1.45
C ILE A 67 2.76 8.78 0.22
N GLY A 68 1.97 8.84 -0.85
CA GLY A 68 2.34 9.47 -2.11
C GLY A 68 3.53 8.79 -2.81
N ARG A 69 3.99 9.39 -3.92
CA ARG A 69 5.13 8.88 -4.68
C ARG A 69 6.46 9.01 -3.92
N ALA A 70 6.65 10.13 -3.23
CA ALA A 70 7.85 10.36 -2.43
C ALA A 70 7.95 9.37 -1.27
N GLY A 71 6.83 9.11 -0.56
CA GLY A 71 6.81 8.10 0.50
C GLY A 71 7.08 6.70 -0.02
N LEU A 72 6.56 6.33 -1.20
CA LEU A 72 6.89 5.05 -1.83
C LEU A 72 8.41 4.94 -2.13
N GLN A 73 9.03 5.98 -2.68
CA GLN A 73 10.47 5.97 -2.93
C GLN A 73 11.25 5.79 -1.62
N SER A 74 10.87 6.51 -0.55
CA SER A 74 11.49 6.37 0.76
C SER A 74 11.35 4.98 1.38
N LEU A 75 10.31 4.21 1.03
CA LEU A 75 10.15 2.82 1.48
C LEU A 75 11.03 1.87 0.68
N ILE A 76 11.18 2.12 -0.62
CA ILE A 76 12.09 1.36 -1.49
C ILE A 76 13.53 1.56 -1.03
N ASP A 77 13.94 2.81 -0.77
CA ASP A 77 15.33 3.11 -0.40
C ASP A 77 15.75 2.54 0.98
N LYS A 78 14.77 2.14 1.80
CA LYS A 78 15.00 1.55 3.14
C LYS A 78 15.08 0.02 3.14
N ASN A 79 14.69 -0.64 2.05
CA ASN A 79 14.65 -2.10 1.91
C ASN A 79 15.65 -2.59 0.86
#